data_AF-A0A976S437-F1
#
_entry.id   AF-A0A976S437-F1
#
_cell.length_a   1.000
_cell.length_b   1.000
_cell.length_c   1.000
_cell.angle_alpha   90.00
_cell.angle_beta   90.00
_cell.angle_gamma   90.00
#
_symmetry.space_group_name_H-M   'P 1'
#
loop_
_entity.id
_entity.type
_entity.pdbx_description
1 polymer ?
#
loop_
_entity_poly.entity_id
_entity_poly.type
_entity_poly.pdbx_seq_one_letter_code
_entity_poly.pdbx_strand_id
1 'polypeptide(L)'
;MKTTKQGFTIVELLIVVVVIAILAAITIVAYNGITNDAETSALKSDLSTTAKKLQIAKINGDGTFPVSPDFIPAGLTYSSGGNAFCVFGTANGKDFRITEVGSIQEGSCALPVATTMQQFTSAHCAAADIYTGSNPAAIKTLTDSRGGVTQTYEVAKLADNNCWMITNLRLGSTTGAITLTPADSNVASNFTLPQVKSAGLIWDITTNPGNNYDTPYAYGPVPGDTGSGSANYGYLYNWSAATAGETRTTKPAGSGDTPYSICPVNWRLPTSGTGGVGEFAMLNAKMNNPSATAGSISGGTGFYQNWQFAGPFKGVLSGLWYGGSFNSQSSNGLLWSRSAHASGANFAHYAYFNVSNVDPAYGYFRYYGLGVRCLLN
;
A
#
# COMPACT_ATOMS: atom_id res chain seq x y z
N MET A 1 -82.13 7.80 -39.91
CA MET A 1 -81.63 6.41 -39.86
C MET A 1 -80.83 6.23 -38.57
N LYS A 2 -81.28 5.35 -37.67
CA LYS A 2 -80.66 5.16 -36.35
C LYS A 2 -79.69 3.97 -36.48
N THR A 3 -78.39 4.23 -36.46
CA THR A 3 -77.35 3.20 -36.54
C THR A 3 -77.32 2.40 -35.24
N THR A 4 -77.70 1.13 -35.30
CA THR A 4 -77.59 0.18 -34.19
C THR A 4 -76.11 -0.13 -33.94
N LYS A 5 -75.60 0.26 -32.77
CA LYS A 5 -74.28 -0.16 -32.31
C LYS A 5 -74.34 -1.65 -31.96
N GLN A 6 -73.57 -2.48 -32.65
CA GLN A 6 -73.37 -3.88 -32.28
C GLN A 6 -72.50 -3.93 -31.01
N GLY A 7 -72.97 -4.63 -29.98
CA GLY A 7 -72.22 -4.86 -28.75
C GLY A 7 -71.24 -6.01 -28.92
N PHE A 8 -70.02 -5.87 -28.40
CA PHE A 8 -69.01 -6.93 -28.38
C PHE A 8 -69.45 -8.07 -27.46
N THR A 9 -69.21 -9.32 -27.88
CA THR A 9 -69.47 -10.49 -27.05
C THR A 9 -68.36 -10.67 -26.00
N ILE A 10 -68.71 -11.21 -24.83
CA ILE A 10 -67.72 -11.56 -23.78
C ILE A 10 -66.66 -12.52 -24.32
N VAL A 11 -67.02 -13.41 -25.25
CA VAL A 11 -66.10 -14.39 -25.85
C VAL A 11 -65.02 -13.69 -26.69
N GLU A 12 -65.37 -12.69 -27.49
CA GLU A 12 -64.40 -11.92 -28.26
C GLU A 12 -63.40 -11.19 -27.36
N LEU A 13 -63.88 -10.57 -26.27
CA LEU A 13 -63.00 -9.90 -25.32
C LEU A 13 -62.09 -10.88 -24.57
N LEU A 14 -62.59 -12.07 -24.23
CA LEU A 14 -61.81 -13.11 -23.56
C LEU A 14 -60.67 -13.63 -24.44
N ILE A 15 -60.95 -13.91 -25.72
CA ILE A 15 -59.93 -14.39 -26.65
C ILE A 15 -58.82 -13.34 -26.80
N VAL A 16 -59.17 -12.05 -26.90
CA VAL A 16 -58.19 -10.96 -27.01
C VAL A 16 -57.25 -10.90 -25.81
N VAL A 17 -57.77 -10.97 -24.58
CA VAL A 17 -56.90 -10.92 -23.39
C VAL A 17 -56.01 -12.15 -23.25
N VAL A 18 -56.51 -13.34 -23.62
CA VAL A 18 -55.71 -14.58 -23.63
C VAL A 18 -54.58 -14.48 -24.66
N VAL A 19 -54.87 -13.97 -25.85
CA VAL A 19 -53.85 -13.78 -26.90
C VAL A 19 -52.79 -12.78 -26.47
N ILE A 20 -53.19 -11.64 -25.89
CA ILE A 20 -52.25 -10.63 -25.36
C ILE A 20 -51.40 -11.22 -24.24
N ALA A 21 -51.98 -12.01 -23.33
CA ALA A 21 -51.24 -12.63 -22.24
C ALA A 21 -50.15 -13.61 -22.74
N ILE A 22 -50.47 -14.43 -23.73
CA ILE A 22 -49.50 -15.36 -24.35
C ILE A 22 -48.39 -14.58 -25.07
N LEU A 23 -48.75 -13.57 -25.87
CA LEU A 23 -47.77 -12.75 -26.58
C LEU A 23 -46.85 -12.00 -25.61
N ALA A 24 -47.40 -11.40 -24.55
CA ALA A 24 -46.64 -10.71 -23.52
C ALA A 24 -45.63 -11.62 -22.83
N ALA A 25 -46.03 -12.83 -22.44
CA ALA A 25 -45.15 -13.80 -21.79
C ALA A 25 -43.94 -14.17 -22.68
N ILE A 26 -44.16 -14.42 -23.98
CA ILE A 26 -43.07 -14.73 -24.93
C ILE A 26 -42.14 -13.52 -25.09
N THR A 27 -42.69 -12.32 -25.21
CA THR A 27 -41.88 -11.10 -25.41
C THR A 27 -40.98 -10.78 -24.21
N ILE A 28 -41.43 -11.00 -22.98
CA ILE A 28 -40.64 -10.71 -21.77
C ILE A 28 -39.39 -11.59 -21.70
N VAL A 29 -39.53 -12.90 -21.96
CA VAL A 29 -38.39 -13.83 -21.94
C VAL A 29 -37.38 -13.50 -23.04
N ALA A 30 -37.87 -13.17 -24.24
CA ALA A 30 -37.01 -12.75 -25.35
C ALA A 30 -36.30 -11.43 -25.07
N TYR A 31 -36.98 -10.46 -24.44
CA TYR A 31 -36.41 -9.15 -24.14
C TYR A 31 -35.27 -9.23 -23.14
N ASN A 32 -35.41 -10.05 -22.08
CA ASN A 32 -34.35 -10.27 -21.09
C ASN A 32 -33.08 -10.88 -21.73
N GLY A 33 -33.23 -11.74 -22.74
CA GLY A 33 -32.08 -12.26 -23.49
C GLY A 33 -31.37 -11.17 -24.30
N ILE A 34 -32.14 -10.36 -25.02
CA ILE A 34 -31.62 -9.28 -25.86
C ILE A 34 -30.89 -8.21 -25.03
N THR A 35 -31.42 -7.83 -23.87
CA THR A 35 -30.77 -6.86 -22.99
C THR A 35 -29.43 -7.37 -22.47
N ASN A 36 -29.37 -8.65 -22.07
CA ASN A 36 -28.13 -9.26 -21.58
C ASN A 36 -27.07 -9.35 -22.69
N ASP A 37 -27.49 -9.69 -23.91
CA ASP A 37 -26.61 -9.73 -25.08
C ASP A 37 -26.11 -8.33 -25.46
N ALA A 38 -26.96 -7.31 -25.36
CA ALA A 38 -26.60 -5.92 -25.58
C ALA A 38 -25.58 -5.42 -24.55
N GLU A 39 -25.79 -5.70 -23.26
CA GLU A 39 -24.83 -5.38 -22.18
C GLU A 39 -23.47 -6.06 -22.39
N THR A 40 -23.49 -7.35 -22.72
CA THR A 40 -22.27 -8.11 -22.97
C THR A 40 -21.54 -7.58 -24.21
N SER A 41 -22.27 -7.18 -25.25
CA SER A 41 -21.69 -6.61 -26.47
C SER A 41 -21.10 -5.23 -26.24
N ALA A 42 -21.77 -4.39 -25.43
CA ALA A 42 -21.25 -3.09 -25.02
C ALA A 42 -19.95 -3.24 -24.23
N LEU A 43 -19.93 -4.12 -23.22
CA LEU A 43 -18.72 -4.42 -22.44
C LEU A 43 -17.56 -4.88 -23.34
N LYS A 44 -17.82 -5.81 -24.26
CA LYS A 44 -16.80 -6.29 -25.21
C LYS A 44 -16.25 -5.18 -26.12
N SER A 45 -17.10 -4.25 -26.54
CA SER A 45 -16.69 -3.07 -27.29
C SER A 45 -15.77 -2.16 -26.47
N ASP A 46 -16.12 -1.90 -25.22
CA ASP A 46 -15.34 -1.06 -24.31
C ASP A 46 -13.97 -1.67 -24.00
N LEU A 47 -13.91 -2.97 -23.74
CA LEU A 47 -12.66 -3.72 -23.57
C LEU A 47 -11.76 -3.56 -24.81
N SER A 48 -12.31 -3.79 -26.01
CA SER A 48 -11.54 -3.69 -27.27
C SER A 48 -11.02 -2.28 -27.52
N THR A 49 -11.85 -1.27 -27.24
CA THR A 49 -11.49 0.14 -27.43
C THR A 49 -10.41 0.57 -26.43
N THR A 50 -10.53 0.12 -25.18
CA THR A 50 -9.56 0.40 -24.12
C THR A 50 -8.21 -0.26 -24.40
N ALA A 51 -8.20 -1.52 -24.84
CA ALA A 51 -6.98 -2.22 -25.24
C ALA A 51 -6.22 -1.49 -26.36
N LYS A 52 -6.93 -0.97 -27.37
CA LYS A 52 -6.31 -0.18 -28.44
C LYS A 52 -5.67 1.11 -27.92
N LYS A 53 -6.36 1.83 -27.03
CA LYS A 53 -5.81 3.04 -26.39
C LYS A 53 -4.56 2.73 -25.57
N LEU A 54 -4.54 1.60 -24.86
CA LEU A 54 -3.37 1.13 -24.11
C LEU A 54 -2.17 0.83 -25.03
N GLN A 55 -2.41 0.20 -26.19
CA GLN A 55 -1.34 -0.04 -27.16
C GLN A 55 -0.76 1.28 -27.71
N ILE A 56 -1.61 2.25 -28.02
CA ILE A 56 -1.18 3.59 -28.45
C ILE A 56 -0.37 4.27 -27.33
N ALA A 57 -0.84 4.19 -26.08
CA ALA A 57 -0.15 4.76 -24.93
C ALA A 57 1.26 4.15 -24.74
N LYS A 58 1.40 2.83 -24.92
CA LYS A 58 2.70 2.15 -24.88
C LYS A 58 3.66 2.64 -25.97
N ILE A 59 3.16 2.79 -27.19
CA ILE A 59 3.97 3.26 -28.34
C ILE A 59 4.44 4.70 -28.13
N ASN A 60 3.60 5.56 -27.56
CA ASN A 60 3.92 6.97 -27.33
C ASN A 60 4.73 7.20 -26.05
N GLY A 61 4.87 6.18 -25.19
CA GLY A 61 5.55 6.25 -23.90
C GLY A 61 6.97 5.68 -23.92
N ASP A 62 7.37 5.12 -22.78
CA ASP A 62 8.68 4.48 -22.54
C ASP A 62 8.74 3.02 -23.01
N GLY A 63 7.78 2.59 -23.83
CA GLY A 63 7.64 1.20 -24.26
C GLY A 63 6.96 0.29 -23.25
N THR A 64 6.44 0.81 -22.13
CA THR A 64 5.64 0.07 -21.15
C THR A 64 4.17 0.52 -21.12
N PHE A 65 3.28 -0.30 -20.56
CA PHE A 65 1.89 0.10 -20.36
C PHE A 65 1.76 1.02 -19.13
N PRO A 66 0.95 2.10 -19.21
CA PRO A 66 0.83 3.07 -18.12
C PRO A 66 0.30 2.43 -16.84
N VAL A 67 0.80 2.80 -15.67
CA VAL A 67 0.31 2.23 -14.40
C VAL A 67 -1.04 2.81 -13.94
N SER A 68 -1.37 4.03 -14.38
CA SER A 68 -2.60 4.76 -14.01
C SER A 68 -3.17 5.60 -15.16
N PRO A 69 -3.70 4.97 -16.23
CA PRO A 69 -4.34 5.68 -17.33
C PRO A 69 -5.67 6.33 -16.92
N ASP A 70 -5.89 7.58 -17.32
CA ASP A 70 -7.11 8.38 -17.08
C ASP A 70 -8.27 8.05 -18.04
N PHE A 71 -7.98 7.32 -19.12
CA PHE A 71 -8.93 7.01 -20.18
C PHE A 71 -9.67 5.67 -20.02
N ILE A 72 -9.49 4.97 -18.88
CA ILE A 72 -10.21 3.73 -18.59
C ILE A 72 -11.68 4.07 -18.28
N PRO A 73 -12.64 3.54 -19.06
CA PRO A 73 -14.06 3.74 -18.78
C PRO A 73 -14.47 3.29 -17.37
N ALA A 74 -15.41 4.00 -16.76
CA ALA A 74 -16.03 3.57 -15.51
C ALA A 74 -16.70 2.19 -15.69
N GLY A 75 -16.50 1.29 -14.72
CA GLY A 75 -17.00 -0.10 -14.79
C GLY A 75 -15.98 -1.11 -15.34
N LEU A 76 -14.82 -0.65 -15.83
CA LEU A 76 -13.68 -1.50 -16.14
C LEU A 76 -12.59 -1.40 -15.08
N THR A 77 -11.94 -2.51 -14.80
CA THR A 77 -10.76 -2.59 -13.96
C THR A 77 -9.54 -2.82 -14.83
N TYR A 78 -8.43 -2.16 -14.49
CA TYR A 78 -7.19 -2.20 -15.25
C TYR A 78 -6.01 -2.60 -14.36
N SER A 79 -5.13 -3.42 -14.89
CA SER A 79 -3.84 -3.77 -14.29
C SER A 79 -2.76 -3.86 -15.36
N SER A 80 -1.53 -3.47 -15.02
CA SER A 80 -0.38 -3.58 -15.92
C SER A 80 0.89 -3.97 -15.17
N GLY A 81 1.83 -4.54 -15.93
CA GLY A 81 3.16 -4.92 -15.45
C GLY A 81 4.14 -4.97 -16.62
N GLY A 82 5.01 -3.97 -16.72
CA GLY A 82 5.98 -3.84 -17.82
C GLY A 82 5.30 -3.86 -19.20
N ASN A 83 5.49 -4.97 -19.92
CA ASN A 83 5.00 -5.15 -21.29
C ASN A 83 3.67 -5.90 -21.41
N ALA A 84 2.98 -6.18 -20.30
CA ALA A 84 1.69 -6.86 -20.25
C ALA A 84 0.62 -5.97 -19.62
N PHE A 85 -0.64 -6.17 -20.01
CA PHE A 85 -1.79 -5.55 -19.37
C PHE A 85 -2.97 -6.50 -19.30
N CYS A 86 -3.89 -6.19 -18.40
CA CYS A 86 -5.20 -6.81 -18.41
C CYS A 86 -6.26 -5.76 -18.04
N VAL A 87 -7.29 -5.67 -18.88
CA VAL A 87 -8.52 -4.92 -18.59
C VAL A 87 -9.65 -5.94 -18.46
N PHE A 88 -10.49 -5.84 -17.43
CA PHE A 88 -11.69 -6.66 -17.32
C PHE A 88 -12.90 -5.86 -16.84
N GLY A 89 -14.09 -6.40 -17.11
CA GLY A 89 -15.35 -5.93 -16.54
C GLY A 89 -16.35 -7.08 -16.46
N THR A 90 -17.47 -6.83 -15.78
CA THR A 90 -18.50 -7.83 -15.52
C THR A 90 -19.78 -7.45 -16.24
N ALA A 91 -20.37 -8.38 -16.97
CA ALA A 91 -21.72 -8.25 -17.54
C ALA A 91 -22.51 -9.52 -17.24
N ASN A 92 -23.75 -9.38 -16.77
CA ASN A 92 -24.64 -10.51 -16.45
C ASN A 92 -24.01 -11.55 -15.49
N GLY A 93 -23.22 -11.08 -14.50
CA GLY A 93 -22.53 -11.95 -13.54
C GLY A 93 -21.38 -12.77 -14.12
N LYS A 94 -20.94 -12.47 -15.35
CA LYS A 94 -19.76 -13.07 -15.98
C LYS A 94 -18.68 -12.03 -16.20
N ASP A 95 -17.44 -12.42 -15.91
CA ASP A 95 -16.28 -11.58 -16.16
C ASP A 95 -15.75 -11.80 -17.58
N PHE A 96 -15.38 -10.70 -18.23
CA PHE A 96 -14.70 -10.70 -19.51
C PHE A 96 -13.46 -9.85 -19.42
N ARG A 97 -12.35 -10.34 -19.96
CA ARG A 97 -11.06 -9.64 -19.98
C ARG A 97 -10.47 -9.56 -21.37
N ILE A 98 -9.59 -8.59 -21.56
CA ILE A 98 -8.70 -8.47 -22.72
C ILE A 98 -7.29 -8.17 -22.23
N THR A 99 -6.30 -8.81 -22.86
CA THR A 99 -4.87 -8.61 -22.57
C THR A 99 -4.13 -8.12 -23.81
N GLU A 100 -2.80 -8.01 -23.74
CA GLU A 100 -1.93 -7.65 -24.88
C GLU A 100 -2.06 -8.60 -26.08
N VAL A 101 -2.60 -9.81 -25.89
CA VAL A 101 -2.88 -10.79 -26.95
C VAL A 101 -4.01 -10.32 -27.87
N GLY A 102 -4.85 -9.36 -27.43
CA GLY A 102 -5.86 -8.71 -28.26
C GLY A 102 -7.14 -9.50 -28.49
N SER A 103 -7.32 -10.64 -27.80
CA SER A 103 -8.57 -11.42 -27.81
C SER A 103 -9.33 -11.25 -26.50
N ILE A 104 -10.65 -11.13 -26.58
CA ILE A 104 -11.51 -11.12 -25.40
C ILE A 104 -11.70 -12.57 -24.93
N GLN A 105 -11.50 -12.81 -23.65
CA GLN A 105 -11.68 -14.11 -22.99
C GLN A 105 -12.63 -13.97 -21.80
N GLU A 106 -13.33 -15.04 -21.45
CA GLU A 106 -14.04 -15.12 -20.17
C GLU A 106 -13.03 -15.23 -19.01
N GLY A 107 -13.34 -14.59 -17.88
CA GLY A 107 -12.52 -14.54 -16.67
C GLY A 107 -12.05 -13.13 -16.31
N SER A 108 -11.61 -12.95 -15.08
CA SER A 108 -11.08 -11.69 -14.56
C SER A 108 -9.57 -11.56 -14.81
N CYS A 109 -9.06 -10.33 -14.62
CA CYS A 109 -7.64 -10.12 -14.47
C CYS A 109 -7.19 -10.67 -13.12
N ALA A 110 -6.55 -11.84 -13.11
CA ALA A 110 -5.62 -12.11 -12.02
C ALA A 110 -4.58 -10.99 -12.08
N LEU A 111 -4.46 -10.19 -11.02
CA LEU A 111 -3.42 -9.16 -10.95
C LEU A 111 -2.07 -9.80 -11.30
N PRO A 112 -1.23 -9.18 -12.15
CA PRO A 112 0.10 -9.69 -12.42
C PRO A 112 0.77 -9.99 -11.08
N VAL A 113 1.39 -11.16 -10.92
CA VAL A 113 2.01 -11.50 -9.64
C VAL A 113 3.11 -10.48 -9.36
N ALA A 114 2.88 -9.59 -8.40
CA ALA A 114 3.91 -8.65 -7.96
C ALA A 114 5.08 -9.45 -7.40
N THR A 115 6.27 -9.25 -7.99
CA THR A 115 7.52 -9.91 -7.54
C THR A 115 8.47 -8.93 -6.88
N THR A 116 8.23 -7.63 -7.06
CA THR A 116 9.01 -6.55 -6.46
C THR A 116 8.12 -5.65 -5.61
N MET A 117 8.73 -4.92 -4.69
CA MET A 117 8.04 -3.92 -3.87
C MET A 117 7.37 -2.84 -4.74
N GLN A 118 8.02 -2.42 -5.82
CA GLN A 118 7.54 -1.37 -6.73
C GLN A 118 6.34 -1.82 -7.58
N GLN A 119 6.23 -3.12 -7.87
CA GLN A 119 5.09 -3.72 -8.60
C GLN A 119 3.86 -3.92 -7.72
N PHE A 120 4.01 -3.97 -6.40
CA PHE A 120 2.89 -4.18 -5.49
C PHE A 120 2.09 -2.89 -5.34
N THR A 121 0.82 -2.91 -5.74
CA THR A 121 -0.08 -1.74 -5.80
C THR A 121 -1.23 -1.86 -4.81
N SER A 122 -2.01 -0.80 -4.65
CA SER A 122 -3.26 -0.79 -3.85
C SER A 122 -4.26 -1.86 -4.30
N ALA A 123 -4.32 -2.19 -5.59
CA ALA A 123 -5.16 -3.29 -6.08
C ALA A 123 -4.70 -4.66 -5.53
N HIS A 124 -3.39 -4.90 -5.48
CA HIS A 124 -2.83 -6.12 -4.87
C HIS A 124 -3.13 -6.16 -3.38
N CYS A 125 -3.06 -5.01 -2.71
CA CYS A 125 -3.41 -4.92 -1.31
C CYS A 125 -4.89 -5.18 -1.03
N ALA A 126 -5.77 -4.60 -1.84
CA ALA A 126 -7.22 -4.79 -1.72
C ALA A 126 -7.59 -6.28 -1.84
N ALA A 127 -6.97 -6.98 -2.79
CA ALA A 127 -7.17 -8.40 -3.05
C ALA A 127 -6.47 -9.35 -2.05
N ALA A 128 -5.54 -8.84 -1.23
CA ALA A 128 -4.80 -9.68 -0.27
C ALA A 128 -5.68 -10.06 0.93
N ASP A 129 -5.49 -11.29 1.40
CA ASP A 129 -6.08 -11.77 2.66
C ASP A 129 -5.44 -11.05 3.86
N ILE A 130 -6.24 -10.81 4.89
CA ILE A 130 -5.74 -10.26 6.16
C ILE A 130 -4.88 -11.31 6.87
N TYR A 131 -3.64 -10.96 7.17
CA TYR A 131 -2.76 -11.77 8.00
C TYR A 131 -3.06 -11.56 9.50
N THR A 132 -3.25 -12.67 10.21
CA THR A 132 -3.68 -12.73 11.61
C THR A 132 -2.60 -13.29 12.54
N GLY A 133 -1.39 -13.56 12.03
CA GLY A 133 -0.36 -14.30 12.75
C GLY A 133 -0.41 -15.81 12.50
N SER A 134 -1.60 -16.37 12.22
CA SER A 134 -1.82 -17.83 12.13
C SER A 134 -1.97 -18.37 10.69
N ASN A 135 -2.07 -17.49 9.69
CA ASN A 135 -2.30 -17.83 8.29
C ASN A 135 -1.13 -17.36 7.38
N PRO A 136 0.03 -18.05 7.40
CA PRO A 136 1.23 -17.59 6.69
C PRO A 136 1.05 -17.44 5.17
N ALA A 137 0.05 -18.08 4.55
CA ALA A 137 -0.27 -17.93 3.12
C ALA A 137 -0.70 -16.50 2.71
N ALA A 138 -1.14 -15.68 3.69
CA ALA A 138 -1.46 -14.27 3.48
C ALA A 138 -0.22 -13.39 3.29
N ILE A 139 0.96 -13.86 3.71
CA ILE A 139 2.22 -13.14 3.55
C ILE A 139 2.68 -13.24 2.09
N LYS A 140 3.12 -12.11 1.53
CA LYS A 140 3.77 -12.06 0.22
C LYS A 140 5.24 -11.69 0.39
N THR A 141 6.08 -12.33 -0.41
CA THR A 141 7.52 -12.10 -0.43
C THR A 141 7.88 -11.34 -1.69
N LEU A 142 8.45 -10.15 -1.53
CA LEU A 142 8.76 -9.23 -2.62
C LEU A 142 10.24 -8.86 -2.58
N THR A 143 10.82 -8.61 -3.76
CA THR A 143 12.21 -8.17 -3.90
C THR A 143 12.32 -6.65 -4.07
N ASP A 144 13.47 -6.09 -3.70
CA ASP A 144 13.79 -4.67 -3.90
C ASP A 144 15.28 -4.47 -4.18
N SER A 145 15.60 -3.86 -5.32
CA SER A 145 16.98 -3.70 -5.82
C SER A 145 17.55 -2.29 -5.69
N ARG A 146 16.84 -1.34 -5.05
CA ARG A 146 17.22 0.09 -4.99
C ARG A 146 18.55 0.38 -4.28
N GLY A 147 19.12 -0.58 -3.56
CA GLY A 147 20.40 -0.43 -2.84
C GLY A 147 21.63 -1.03 -3.55
N GLY A 148 21.50 -1.43 -4.81
CA GLY A 148 22.55 -2.17 -5.55
C GLY A 148 22.70 -3.65 -5.13
N VAL A 149 22.15 -4.02 -3.98
CA VAL A 149 21.98 -5.40 -3.52
C VAL A 149 20.50 -5.69 -3.38
N THR A 150 20.01 -6.72 -4.09
CA THR A 150 18.61 -7.16 -3.99
C THR A 150 18.31 -7.64 -2.57
N GLN A 151 17.35 -7.01 -1.92
CA GLN A 151 16.79 -7.44 -0.64
C GLN A 151 15.45 -8.12 -0.87
N THR A 152 15.06 -8.95 0.08
CA THR A 152 13.76 -9.63 0.11
C THR A 152 13.00 -9.18 1.35
N TYR A 153 11.75 -8.76 1.17
CA TYR A 153 10.87 -8.30 2.22
C TYR A 153 9.58 -9.10 2.25
N GLU A 154 9.09 -9.37 3.46
CA GLU A 154 7.73 -9.86 3.66
C GLU A 154 6.78 -8.67 3.82
N VAL A 155 5.64 -8.76 3.13
CA VAL A 155 4.51 -7.82 3.24
C VAL A 155 3.22 -8.57 3.51
N ALA A 156 2.29 -7.94 4.22
CA ALA A 156 0.97 -8.51 4.47
C ALA A 156 -0.09 -7.41 4.65
N LYS A 157 -1.33 -7.71 4.27
CA LYS A 157 -2.48 -6.90 4.68
C LYS A 157 -2.78 -7.18 6.14
N LEU A 158 -2.89 -6.15 6.96
CA LEU A 158 -3.16 -6.30 8.39
C LEU A 158 -4.61 -5.88 8.73
N ALA A 159 -4.96 -5.96 10.03
CA ALA A 159 -6.32 -5.78 10.52
C ALA A 159 -6.92 -4.38 10.24
N ASP A 160 -6.09 -3.40 9.92
CA ASP A 160 -6.51 -2.05 9.49
C ASP A 160 -6.86 -1.97 7.99
N ASN A 161 -6.83 -3.10 7.28
CA ASN A 161 -7.00 -3.22 5.82
C ASN A 161 -5.90 -2.58 4.97
N ASN A 162 -4.82 -2.08 5.58
CA ASN A 162 -3.66 -1.60 4.85
C ASN A 162 -2.63 -2.72 4.68
N CYS A 163 -1.75 -2.59 3.68
CA CYS A 163 -0.62 -3.47 3.49
C CYS A 163 0.63 -2.88 4.09
N TRP A 164 1.26 -3.68 4.93
CA TRP A 164 2.44 -3.30 5.69
C TRP A 164 3.62 -4.14 5.24
N MET A 165 4.78 -3.51 5.12
CA MET A 165 6.03 -4.23 5.29
C MET A 165 6.07 -4.79 6.70
N ILE A 166 6.22 -6.11 6.84
CA ILE A 166 6.40 -6.79 8.13
C ILE A 166 7.86 -7.22 8.34
N THR A 167 8.74 -6.83 7.42
CA THR A 167 10.20 -6.87 7.55
C THR A 167 10.75 -5.45 7.62
N ASN A 168 11.75 -5.20 8.48
CA ASN A 168 12.41 -3.89 8.55
C ASN A 168 13.19 -3.60 7.26
N LEU A 169 13.15 -2.35 6.80
CA LEU A 169 13.84 -1.91 5.59
C LEU A 169 15.36 -2.02 5.75
N ARG A 170 16.03 -2.51 4.70
CA ARG A 170 17.49 -2.59 4.57
C ARG A 170 17.96 -1.95 3.27
N LEU A 171 17.66 -0.67 3.12
CA LEU A 171 17.98 0.14 1.93
C LEU A 171 19.27 0.94 2.12
N GLY A 172 20.21 0.81 1.20
CA GLY A 172 21.48 1.54 1.21
C GLY A 172 22.65 0.66 0.79
N SER A 173 23.82 1.27 0.63
CA SER A 173 25.07 0.57 0.31
C SER A 173 26.14 0.87 1.36
N THR A 174 26.95 -0.15 1.68
CA THR A 174 28.14 0.00 2.53
C THR A 174 29.37 0.48 1.74
N THR A 175 29.31 0.53 0.41
CA THR A 175 30.42 0.94 -0.47
C THR A 175 30.30 2.39 -0.95
N GLY A 176 29.14 3.02 -0.80
CA GLY A 176 28.91 4.40 -1.22
C GLY A 176 27.47 4.85 -1.01
N ALA A 177 27.20 6.12 -1.33
CA ALA A 177 25.84 6.65 -1.38
C ALA A 177 25.05 6.01 -2.53
N ILE A 178 23.72 5.96 -2.39
CA ILE A 178 22.81 5.51 -3.46
C ILE A 178 21.88 6.65 -3.86
N THR A 179 21.39 6.61 -5.09
CA THR A 179 20.40 7.57 -5.58
C THR A 179 19.05 6.88 -5.71
N LEU A 180 18.05 7.41 -5.00
CA LEU A 180 16.65 7.03 -5.14
C LEU A 180 15.99 7.95 -6.17
N THR A 181 15.17 7.40 -7.06
CA THR A 181 14.50 8.17 -8.10
C THR A 181 12.98 8.11 -7.94
N PRO A 182 12.23 9.11 -8.44
CA PRO A 182 10.76 9.04 -8.42
C PRO A 182 10.18 7.83 -9.16
N ALA A 183 10.94 7.19 -10.05
CA ALA A 183 10.52 5.99 -10.76
C ALA A 183 10.50 4.74 -9.86
N ASP A 184 11.32 4.69 -8.81
CA ASP A 184 11.50 3.52 -7.96
C ASP A 184 11.12 3.75 -6.48
N SER A 185 11.04 5.01 -6.06
CA SER A 185 10.89 5.42 -4.66
C SER A 185 9.87 6.52 -4.48
N ASN A 186 9.33 6.64 -3.27
CA ASN A 186 8.41 7.68 -2.85
C ASN A 186 9.12 9.02 -2.61
N VAL A 187 9.78 9.57 -3.63
CA VAL A 187 10.57 10.80 -3.57
C VAL A 187 10.08 11.83 -4.58
N ALA A 188 10.15 13.12 -4.24
CA ALA A 188 9.73 14.21 -5.13
C ALA A 188 10.65 14.36 -6.35
N SER A 189 11.93 14.16 -6.11
CA SER A 189 13.03 14.29 -7.04
C SER A 189 14.12 13.32 -6.62
N ASN A 190 15.17 13.17 -7.43
CA ASN A 190 16.30 12.32 -7.09
C ASN A 190 16.85 12.68 -5.70
N PHE A 191 16.93 11.69 -4.82
CA PHE A 191 17.41 11.82 -3.46
C PHE A 191 18.63 10.94 -3.26
N THR A 192 19.73 11.53 -2.79
CA THR A 192 20.94 10.79 -2.46
C THR A 192 20.88 10.32 -1.01
N LEU A 193 20.65 9.03 -0.81
CA LEU A 193 20.77 8.42 0.51
C LEU A 193 22.27 8.16 0.79
N PRO A 194 22.83 8.72 1.88
CA PRO A 194 24.24 8.55 2.19
C PRO A 194 24.64 7.09 2.42
N GLN A 195 25.94 6.82 2.31
CA GLN A 195 26.52 5.51 2.59
C GLN A 195 26.10 5.03 3.99
N VAL A 196 25.71 3.76 4.05
CA VAL A 196 25.38 3.09 5.31
C VAL A 196 26.68 2.85 6.09
N LYS A 197 26.72 3.30 7.34
CA LYS A 197 27.88 3.09 8.23
C LYS A 197 27.61 2.00 9.25
N SER A 198 28.61 1.15 9.51
CA SER A 198 28.53 0.09 10.52
C SER A 198 29.03 0.55 11.90
N ALA A 199 29.72 1.68 11.97
CA ALA A 199 30.28 2.21 13.21
C ALA A 199 30.45 3.74 13.15
N GLY A 200 30.64 4.32 14.33
CA GLY A 200 31.13 5.68 14.49
C GLY A 200 30.07 6.78 14.53
N LEU A 201 30.57 7.97 14.83
CA LEU A 201 29.81 9.21 14.82
C LEU A 201 29.70 9.67 13.36
N ILE A 202 28.47 9.94 12.89
CA ILE A 202 28.29 10.63 11.60
C ILE A 202 28.44 12.15 11.77
N TRP A 203 28.60 12.63 13.00
CA TRP A 203 28.85 14.02 13.30
C TRP A 203 30.35 14.25 13.50
N ASP A 204 30.89 15.20 12.73
CA ASP A 204 32.18 15.80 13.01
C ASP A 204 31.98 16.92 14.04
N ILE A 205 32.45 16.70 15.27
CA ILE A 205 32.36 17.68 16.36
C ILE A 205 33.09 19.00 16.04
N THR A 206 34.05 18.98 15.12
CA THR A 206 34.91 20.12 14.83
C THR A 206 34.26 21.14 13.89
N THR A 207 33.24 20.74 13.12
CA THR A 207 32.57 21.60 12.13
C THR A 207 31.11 21.91 12.44
N ASN A 208 30.44 21.20 13.36
CA ASN A 208 29.06 21.50 13.73
C ASN A 208 28.74 21.10 15.20
N PRO A 209 28.66 22.05 16.15
CA PRO A 209 28.61 21.75 17.59
C PRO A 209 27.21 21.34 18.10
N GLY A 210 26.42 20.60 17.31
CA GLY A 210 25.06 20.20 17.70
C GLY A 210 24.55 18.93 17.03
N ASN A 211 23.59 18.26 17.69
CA ASN A 211 22.85 17.11 17.16
C ASN A 211 22.34 17.43 15.74
N ASN A 212 22.79 16.70 14.72
CA ASN A 212 22.45 17.01 13.33
C ASN A 212 21.07 16.43 12.95
N TYR A 213 20.03 17.20 13.23
CA TYR A 213 18.62 16.84 12.95
C TYR A 213 18.28 16.78 11.45
N ASP A 214 19.04 17.50 10.61
CA ASP A 214 18.64 17.87 9.25
C ASP A 214 19.47 17.19 8.16
N THR A 215 20.58 16.54 8.51
CA THR A 215 21.41 15.80 7.54
C THR A 215 21.00 14.33 7.54
N PRO A 216 20.61 13.76 6.39
CA PRO A 216 20.29 12.33 6.29
C PRO A 216 21.45 11.43 6.70
N TYR A 217 21.15 10.29 7.32
CA TYR A 217 22.10 9.18 7.45
C TYR A 217 21.43 7.83 7.68
N ALA A 218 22.21 6.78 7.43
CA ALA A 218 21.83 5.38 7.62
C ALA A 218 22.94 4.60 8.35
N TYR A 219 22.55 3.72 9.27
CA TYR A 219 23.42 2.82 10.01
C TYR A 219 23.05 1.37 9.78
N GLY A 220 24.07 0.54 9.58
CA GLY A 220 23.91 -0.89 9.35
C GLY A 220 25.08 -1.52 8.58
N PRO A 221 25.11 -2.85 8.44
CA PRO A 221 24.39 -3.81 9.27
C PRO A 221 24.68 -3.59 10.75
N VAL A 222 23.66 -3.63 11.60
CA VAL A 222 23.85 -3.42 13.05
C VAL A 222 24.43 -4.68 13.69
N PRO A 223 25.20 -4.57 14.79
CA PRO A 223 25.73 -5.73 15.49
C PRO A 223 24.64 -6.77 15.79
N GLY A 224 24.90 -8.05 15.49
CA GLY A 224 23.96 -9.15 15.73
C GLY A 224 22.84 -9.30 14.69
N ASP A 225 22.77 -8.46 13.66
CA ASP A 225 21.79 -8.63 12.57
C ASP A 225 22.15 -9.83 11.70
N THR A 226 21.27 -10.83 11.65
CA THR A 226 21.45 -12.04 10.83
C THR A 226 20.75 -11.95 9.48
N GLY A 227 19.93 -10.91 9.27
CA GLY A 227 19.07 -10.78 8.09
C GLY A 227 17.92 -11.77 8.01
N SER A 228 17.60 -12.48 9.10
CA SER A 228 16.48 -13.41 9.15
C SER A 228 15.85 -13.50 10.53
N GLY A 229 14.57 -13.89 10.57
CA GLY A 229 13.85 -14.13 11.82
C GLY A 229 13.76 -12.89 12.73
N SER A 230 13.74 -13.15 14.04
CA SER A 230 13.69 -12.11 15.08
C SER A 230 14.97 -11.28 15.20
N ALA A 231 16.04 -11.67 14.49
CA ALA A 231 17.30 -10.96 14.42
C ALA A 231 17.49 -10.22 13.08
N ASN A 232 16.43 -10.09 12.27
CA ASN A 232 16.44 -9.24 11.07
C ASN A 232 16.16 -7.78 11.45
N TYR A 233 17.19 -7.10 11.97
CA TYR A 233 17.04 -5.75 12.52
C TYR A 233 16.85 -4.68 11.44
N GLY A 234 17.37 -4.93 10.23
CA GLY A 234 17.36 -3.97 9.14
C GLY A 234 18.40 -2.86 9.33
N TYR A 235 18.27 -1.79 8.56
CA TYR A 235 19.08 -0.59 8.73
C TYR A 235 18.31 0.47 9.51
N LEU A 236 19.06 1.37 10.14
CA LEU A 236 18.54 2.41 10.99
C LEU A 236 18.78 3.77 10.36
N TYR A 237 17.74 4.57 10.24
CA TYR A 237 17.75 5.86 9.56
C TYR A 237 17.41 6.95 10.54
N ASN A 238 18.02 8.13 10.42
CA ASN A 238 17.42 9.29 11.06
C ASN A 238 16.15 9.72 10.34
N TRP A 239 15.38 10.57 10.99
CA TRP A 239 14.11 11.01 10.44
C TRP A 239 14.29 11.70 9.09
N SER A 240 15.30 12.58 8.95
CA SER A 240 15.63 13.23 7.68
C SER A 240 15.89 12.21 6.55
N ALA A 241 16.68 11.16 6.80
CA ALA A 241 16.83 10.08 5.82
C ALA A 241 15.52 9.36 5.55
N ALA A 242 14.78 8.94 6.59
CA ALA A 242 13.54 8.18 6.44
C ALA A 242 12.49 8.94 5.60
N THR A 243 12.42 10.26 5.74
CA THR A 243 11.51 11.16 5.02
C THR A 243 12.13 11.80 3.77
N ALA A 244 13.18 11.20 3.21
CA ALA A 244 13.81 11.63 1.95
C ALA A 244 14.31 13.09 1.94
N GLY A 245 14.92 13.53 3.03
CA GLY A 245 15.63 14.81 3.14
C GLY A 245 14.88 15.92 3.85
N GLU A 246 13.73 15.64 4.47
CA GLU A 246 13.03 16.67 5.25
C GLU A 246 13.86 17.15 6.45
N THR A 247 13.67 18.41 6.78
CA THR A 247 14.43 19.14 7.81
C THR A 247 13.49 19.82 8.78
N ARG A 248 14.03 20.41 9.84
CA ARG A 248 13.31 21.30 10.75
C ARG A 248 12.71 22.52 10.07
N THR A 249 13.32 22.98 8.97
CA THR A 249 12.85 24.13 8.20
C THR A 249 11.69 23.76 7.29
N THR A 250 11.77 22.62 6.61
CA THR A 250 10.70 22.16 5.71
C THR A 250 9.53 21.54 6.47
N LYS A 251 9.80 20.99 7.67
CA LYS A 251 8.81 20.35 8.55
C LYS A 251 8.96 20.80 10.00
N PRO A 252 8.52 22.03 10.34
CA PRO A 252 8.58 22.56 11.69
C PRO A 252 7.58 21.87 12.65
N ALA A 253 7.53 22.32 13.89
CA ALA A 253 6.64 21.80 14.92
C ALA A 253 5.18 21.80 14.45
N GLY A 254 4.48 20.67 14.58
CA GLY A 254 3.07 20.56 14.24
C GLY A 254 2.73 20.72 12.76
N SER A 255 3.70 20.64 11.83
CA SER A 255 3.47 20.80 10.39
C SER A 255 2.72 19.63 9.72
N GLY A 256 2.21 18.68 10.50
CA GLY A 256 1.62 17.43 10.01
C GLY A 256 2.64 16.50 9.36
N ASP A 257 2.20 15.75 8.35
CA ASP A 257 2.99 14.65 7.81
C ASP A 257 3.85 15.03 6.59
N THR A 258 4.96 14.31 6.37
CA THR A 258 5.90 14.55 5.25
C THR A 258 5.52 13.81 3.98
N PRO A 259 5.26 14.46 2.84
CA PRO A 259 4.74 13.80 1.63
C PRO A 259 5.56 12.62 1.12
N TYR A 260 6.88 12.64 1.34
CA TYR A 260 7.84 11.70 0.76
C TYR A 260 8.60 10.89 1.82
N SER A 261 9.21 9.79 1.36
CA SER A 261 10.00 8.87 2.18
C SER A 261 10.91 7.98 1.32
N ILE A 262 11.83 7.26 1.97
CA ILE A 262 12.70 6.29 1.28
C ILE A 262 11.99 4.97 0.91
N CYS A 263 10.68 4.90 1.15
CA CYS A 263 9.87 3.77 0.77
C CYS A 263 9.82 3.57 -0.75
N PRO A 264 9.58 2.33 -1.23
CA PRO A 264 9.39 2.08 -2.66
C PRO A 264 8.28 2.96 -3.25
N VAL A 265 8.30 3.20 -4.55
CA VAL A 265 7.19 3.85 -5.25
C VAL A 265 5.87 3.15 -4.90
N ASN A 266 4.78 3.90 -4.74
CA ASN A 266 3.46 3.47 -4.23
C ASN A 266 3.40 3.17 -2.72
N TRP A 267 4.53 3.04 -2.03
CA TRP A 267 4.60 2.86 -0.59
C TRP A 267 5.01 4.17 0.09
N ARG A 268 4.70 4.30 1.38
CA ARG A 268 5.11 5.47 2.18
C ARG A 268 5.35 5.11 3.63
N LEU A 269 5.98 6.00 4.37
CA LEU A 269 6.00 5.91 5.83
C LEU A 269 4.57 6.00 6.40
N PRO A 270 4.24 5.20 7.43
CA PRO A 270 2.98 5.30 8.16
C PRO A 270 2.89 6.61 8.95
N THR A 271 1.66 7.03 9.26
CA THR A 271 1.37 8.19 10.11
C THR A 271 1.28 7.82 11.59
N SER A 272 1.52 8.81 12.45
CA SER A 272 1.43 8.71 13.90
C SER A 272 1.14 10.09 14.50
N GLY A 273 0.57 10.17 15.68
CA GLY A 273 0.29 11.47 16.27
C GLY A 273 -0.14 11.43 17.72
N THR A 274 -0.07 12.61 18.34
CA THR A 274 -0.45 12.84 19.74
C THR A 274 -1.87 12.33 20.01
N GLY A 275 -2.07 11.66 21.14
CA GLY A 275 -3.38 11.10 21.51
C GLY A 275 -3.71 9.76 20.84
N GLY A 276 -2.72 9.06 20.28
CA GLY A 276 -2.95 7.73 19.68
C GLY A 276 -3.73 7.82 18.37
N VAL A 277 -3.38 8.80 17.53
CA VAL A 277 -3.94 8.96 16.18
C VAL A 277 -2.93 8.52 15.12
N GLY A 278 -3.41 8.32 13.90
CA GLY A 278 -2.59 7.84 12.78
C GLY A 278 -2.66 6.32 12.59
N GLU A 279 -1.93 5.84 11.60
CA GLU A 279 -2.01 4.46 11.11
C GLU A 279 -1.44 3.44 12.07
N PHE A 280 -0.34 3.77 12.78
CA PHE A 280 0.16 2.87 13.82
C PHE A 280 -0.87 2.65 14.93
N ALA A 281 -1.59 3.71 15.33
CA ALA A 281 -2.57 3.60 16.38
C ALA A 281 -3.84 2.89 15.89
N MET A 282 -4.26 3.15 14.66
CA MET A 282 -5.36 2.42 14.01
C MET A 282 -5.05 0.93 13.90
N LEU A 283 -3.85 0.58 13.42
CA LEU A 283 -3.39 -0.81 13.36
C LEU A 283 -3.42 -1.45 14.74
N ASN A 284 -2.85 -0.79 15.76
CA ASN A 284 -2.85 -1.32 17.11
C ASN A 284 -4.28 -1.61 17.60
N ALA A 285 -5.21 -0.68 17.42
CA ALA A 285 -6.60 -0.86 17.81
C ALA A 285 -7.27 -2.03 17.06
N LYS A 286 -7.09 -2.10 15.74
CA LYS A 286 -7.71 -3.10 14.87
C LYS A 286 -7.19 -4.52 15.06
N MET A 287 -5.90 -4.68 15.37
CA MET A 287 -5.33 -6.00 15.70
C MET A 287 -5.94 -6.61 16.97
N ASN A 288 -6.53 -5.80 17.84
CA ASN A 288 -7.19 -6.25 19.06
C ASN A 288 -8.70 -6.43 18.87
N ASN A 289 -9.33 -5.49 18.16
CA ASN A 289 -10.74 -5.51 17.86
C ASN A 289 -10.95 -4.95 16.44
N PRO A 290 -11.37 -5.79 15.47
CA PRO A 290 -11.59 -5.37 14.08
C PRO A 290 -12.58 -4.20 13.91
N SER A 291 -13.47 -3.97 14.88
CA SER A 291 -14.41 -2.85 14.87
C SER A 291 -13.88 -1.59 15.56
N ALA A 292 -12.71 -1.62 16.18
CA ALA A 292 -12.14 -0.49 16.91
C ALA A 292 -11.80 0.69 16.00
N THR A 293 -11.84 1.89 16.56
CA THR A 293 -11.32 3.13 15.96
C THR A 293 -9.98 3.50 16.60
N ALA A 294 -9.24 4.44 16.00
CA ALA A 294 -8.07 5.02 16.67
C ALA A 294 -8.46 5.66 18.01
N GLY A 295 -7.56 5.63 18.99
CA GLY A 295 -7.78 6.12 20.35
C GLY A 295 -6.52 6.04 21.21
N SER A 296 -6.42 6.91 22.21
CA SER A 296 -5.25 7.11 23.07
C SER A 296 -4.80 5.85 23.78
N ILE A 297 -3.61 5.37 23.42
CA ILE A 297 -2.95 4.25 24.08
C ILE A 297 -1.67 4.82 24.67
N SER A 298 -1.83 5.57 25.75
CA SER A 298 -0.74 5.84 26.67
C SER A 298 -0.40 4.53 27.37
N GLY A 299 0.61 3.82 26.85
CA GLY A 299 1.35 2.75 27.54
C GLY A 299 0.53 1.73 28.35
N GLY A 300 -0.36 0.99 27.69
CA GLY A 300 -1.12 -0.09 28.32
C GLY A 300 -0.42 -1.44 28.20
N THR A 301 -0.36 -2.22 29.27
CA THR A 301 0.23 -3.57 29.34
C THR A 301 -0.53 -4.65 28.55
N GLY A 302 -1.58 -4.28 27.81
CA GLY A 302 -2.30 -5.16 26.91
C GLY A 302 -1.76 -5.01 25.49
N PHE A 303 -1.77 -6.09 24.71
CA PHE A 303 -1.66 -6.07 23.24
C PHE A 303 -0.27 -6.01 22.62
N TYR A 304 0.79 -5.91 23.44
CA TYR A 304 2.16 -5.96 22.91
C TYR A 304 2.50 -7.27 22.21
N GLN A 305 1.78 -8.37 22.52
CA GLN A 305 1.96 -9.68 21.88
C GLN A 305 1.74 -9.60 20.37
N ASN A 306 0.77 -8.79 19.92
CA ASN A 306 0.48 -8.61 18.50
C ASN A 306 1.61 -7.91 17.73
N TRP A 307 2.42 -7.14 18.46
CA TRP A 307 3.61 -6.45 17.96
C TRP A 307 4.89 -7.28 18.08
N GLN A 308 4.89 -8.42 18.78
CA GLN A 308 6.09 -9.25 18.87
C GLN A 308 6.37 -9.98 17.55
N PHE A 309 7.55 -10.57 17.42
CA PHE A 309 7.95 -11.32 16.24
C PHE A 309 7.01 -12.48 15.89
N ALA A 310 6.44 -13.14 16.92
CA ALA A 310 5.46 -14.21 16.75
C ALA A 310 4.03 -13.70 16.50
N GLY A 311 3.78 -12.40 16.66
CA GLY A 311 2.47 -11.77 16.42
C GLY A 311 2.25 -11.39 14.95
N PRO A 312 1.01 -10.98 14.59
CA PRO A 312 0.66 -10.52 13.24
C PRO A 312 1.57 -9.43 12.67
N PHE A 313 2.09 -8.52 13.51
CA PHE A 313 2.98 -7.47 13.03
C PHE A 313 4.41 -7.98 12.75
N LYS A 314 4.79 -9.16 13.25
CA LYS A 314 6.18 -9.66 13.25
C LYS A 314 7.21 -8.61 13.66
N GLY A 315 6.95 -7.88 14.75
CA GLY A 315 7.84 -6.79 15.16
C GLY A 315 9.18 -7.31 15.64
N VAL A 316 10.23 -6.59 15.25
CA VAL A 316 11.62 -6.89 15.61
C VAL A 316 12.12 -5.84 16.59
N LEU A 317 12.71 -6.26 17.70
CA LEU A 317 13.29 -5.39 18.74
C LEU A 317 14.68 -4.91 18.30
N SER A 318 14.69 -4.08 17.25
CA SER A 318 15.89 -3.64 16.54
C SER A 318 16.76 -2.63 17.29
N GLY A 319 16.32 -2.11 18.43
CA GLY A 319 17.02 -1.03 19.13
C GLY A 319 17.07 0.27 18.33
N LEU A 320 18.00 1.15 18.72
CA LEU A 320 18.26 2.42 18.05
C LEU A 320 19.75 2.73 17.95
N TRP A 321 20.08 3.62 17.02
CA TRP A 321 21.39 4.26 16.97
C TRP A 321 21.33 5.66 17.57
N TYR A 322 22.17 5.92 18.57
CA TYR A 322 22.30 7.22 19.22
C TYR A 322 23.71 7.39 19.80
N GLY A 323 24.26 8.61 19.74
CA GLY A 323 25.58 8.92 20.31
C GLY A 323 26.72 8.13 19.67
N GLY A 324 26.57 7.72 18.40
CA GLY A 324 27.54 6.88 17.69
C GLY A 324 27.58 5.42 18.14
N SER A 325 26.59 4.97 18.91
CA SER A 325 26.50 3.63 19.43
C SER A 325 25.14 3.01 19.13
N PHE A 326 25.14 1.69 18.98
CA PHE A 326 23.93 0.89 18.87
C PHE A 326 23.44 0.51 20.28
N ASN A 327 22.17 0.79 20.57
CA ASN A 327 21.62 0.69 21.92
C ASN A 327 20.27 -0.04 21.92
N SER A 328 19.91 -0.61 23.07
CA SER A 328 18.60 -1.25 23.31
C SER A 328 18.22 -2.38 22.34
N GLN A 329 19.22 -3.04 21.75
CA GLN A 329 19.02 -4.26 20.96
C GLN A 329 18.27 -5.32 21.78
N SER A 330 17.37 -6.05 21.13
CA SER A 330 16.54 -7.10 21.75
C SER A 330 15.63 -6.62 22.87
N SER A 331 15.59 -5.31 23.14
CA SER A 331 14.79 -4.71 24.20
C SER A 331 13.67 -3.84 23.62
N ASN A 332 13.99 -3.01 22.61
CA ASN A 332 13.06 -2.04 22.05
C ASN A 332 12.94 -2.21 20.53
N GLY A 333 11.71 -2.17 20.02
CA GLY A 333 11.37 -2.00 18.61
C GLY A 333 10.90 -0.57 18.37
N LEU A 334 11.48 0.07 17.35
CA LEU A 334 11.34 1.51 17.11
C LEU A 334 11.20 1.75 15.61
N LEU A 335 10.08 2.32 15.18
CA LEU A 335 9.77 2.52 13.77
C LEU A 335 9.32 3.94 13.48
N TRP A 336 10.03 4.64 12.60
CA TRP A 336 9.67 6.00 12.22
C TRP A 336 8.27 6.09 11.60
N SER A 337 7.58 7.19 11.93
CA SER A 337 6.44 7.68 11.14
C SER A 337 6.87 8.88 10.28
N ARG A 338 6.02 9.26 9.31
CA ARG A 338 6.18 10.53 8.55
C ARG A 338 5.70 11.77 9.31
N SER A 339 5.30 11.64 10.57
CA SER A 339 4.55 12.69 11.26
C SER A 339 5.47 13.58 12.10
N ALA A 340 5.40 14.89 11.87
CA ALA A 340 6.07 15.89 12.68
C ALA A 340 5.44 15.99 14.08
N HIS A 341 6.25 16.17 15.12
CA HIS A 341 5.74 16.28 16.47
C HIS A 341 5.30 17.73 16.77
N ALA A 342 4.26 17.89 17.59
CA ALA A 342 3.73 19.21 17.95
C ALA A 342 4.65 19.99 18.91
N SER A 343 5.39 19.29 19.80
CA SER A 343 6.22 19.93 20.84
C SER A 343 7.50 20.60 20.36
N GLY A 344 7.87 20.49 19.07
CA GLY A 344 9.05 21.18 18.55
C GLY A 344 9.60 20.58 17.28
N ALA A 345 10.31 21.39 16.47
CA ALA A 345 10.88 20.96 15.19
C ALA A 345 11.94 19.85 15.35
N ASN A 346 12.58 19.76 16.51
CA ASN A 346 13.58 18.73 16.82
C ASN A 346 12.97 17.31 16.97
N PHE A 347 11.65 17.18 17.06
CA PHE A 347 10.96 15.96 17.42
C PHE A 347 10.09 15.41 16.26
N ALA A 348 9.99 14.08 16.16
CA ALA A 348 9.06 13.39 15.27
C ALA A 348 8.40 12.22 15.99
N HIS A 349 7.26 11.78 15.46
CA HIS A 349 6.56 10.63 15.97
C HIS A 349 7.16 9.32 15.44
N TYR A 350 7.12 8.27 16.26
CA TYR A 350 7.45 6.90 15.90
C TYR A 350 6.64 5.92 16.74
N ALA A 351 6.52 4.68 16.26
CA ALA A 351 5.97 3.60 17.05
C ALA A 351 7.05 2.96 17.92
N TYR A 352 6.74 2.77 19.19
CA TYR A 352 7.56 2.07 20.19
C TYR A 352 6.87 0.77 20.59
N PHE A 353 7.63 -0.31 20.72
CA PHE A 353 7.14 -1.55 21.30
C PHE A 353 8.27 -2.33 21.97
N ASN A 354 7.94 -3.07 23.02
CA ASN A 354 8.86 -3.97 23.71
C ASN A 354 8.08 -5.22 24.18
N VAL A 355 8.68 -6.03 25.04
CA VAL A 355 8.08 -7.28 25.56
C VAL A 355 6.95 -7.08 26.59
N SER A 356 6.53 -5.85 26.88
CA SER A 356 5.48 -5.54 27.86
C SER A 356 4.59 -4.35 27.49
N ASN A 357 4.95 -3.56 26.48
CA ASN A 357 4.32 -2.29 26.14
C ASN A 357 4.36 -2.01 24.64
N VAL A 358 3.34 -1.30 24.15
CA VAL A 358 3.30 -0.67 22.83
C VAL A 358 2.81 0.76 22.99
N ASP A 359 3.53 1.69 22.36
CA ASP A 359 3.09 3.06 22.18
C ASP A 359 3.16 3.43 20.68
N PRO A 360 2.02 3.50 19.98
CA PRO A 360 1.97 3.79 18.55
C PRO A 360 2.19 5.28 18.21
N ALA A 361 2.33 6.14 19.22
CA ALA A 361 2.28 7.59 19.12
C ALA A 361 3.46 8.30 19.80
N TYR A 362 4.51 7.57 20.18
CA TYR A 362 5.64 8.13 20.91
C TYR A 362 6.35 9.23 20.10
N GLY A 363 6.97 10.18 20.79
CA GLY A 363 7.63 11.32 20.18
C GLY A 363 8.99 11.59 20.80
N TYR A 364 10.04 11.65 19.97
CA TYR A 364 11.37 12.00 20.44
C TYR A 364 12.25 12.58 19.31
N PHE A 365 13.53 12.79 19.59
CA PHE A 365 14.43 13.50 18.69
C PHE A 365 14.60 12.83 17.32
N ARG A 366 14.49 13.64 16.26
CA ARG A 366 14.61 13.23 14.85
C ARG A 366 15.98 12.68 14.44
N TYR A 367 17.02 12.94 15.22
CA TYR A 367 18.37 12.41 14.95
C TYR A 367 18.55 10.98 15.48
N TYR A 368 17.53 10.31 16.00
CA TYR A 368 17.69 8.89 16.34
C TYR A 368 17.72 8.02 15.08
N GLY A 369 18.63 7.06 15.01
CA GLY A 369 18.59 6.03 13.98
C GLY A 369 17.56 4.98 14.37
N LEU A 370 16.40 4.96 13.72
CA LEU A 370 15.33 3.99 13.97
C LEU A 370 15.02 3.17 12.71
N GLY A 371 14.30 2.06 12.89
CA GLY A 371 13.87 1.23 11.78
C GLY A 371 12.79 1.91 10.94
N VAL A 372 12.61 1.40 9.72
CA VAL A 372 11.57 1.83 8.78
C VAL A 372 10.79 0.60 8.33
N ARG A 373 9.47 0.74 8.30
CA ARG A 373 8.54 -0.15 7.59
C ARG A 373 7.60 0.72 6.78
N CYS A 374 7.36 0.33 5.55
CA CYS A 374 6.50 1.08 4.66
C CYS A 374 5.08 0.52 4.67
N LEU A 375 4.13 1.41 4.39
CA LEU A 375 2.70 1.13 4.28
C LEU A 375 2.22 1.48 2.88
N LEU A 376 1.28 0.69 2.40
CA LEU A 376 0.54 0.92 1.17
C LEU A 376 -0.96 0.74 1.46
N ASN A 377 -1.74 1.70 1.00
CA ASN A 377 -3.16 1.85 1.26
C ASN A 377 -4.02 1.72 0.00
#